data_AF-H3HEG8-F1
#
_entry.id   AF-H3HEG8-F1
#
_cell.length_a   1.000
_cell.length_b   1.000
_cell.length_c   1.000
_cell.angle_alpha   90.00
_cell.angle_beta   90.00
_cell.angle_gamma   90.00
#
_symmetry.space_group_name_H-M   'P 1'
#
loop_
_entity.id
_entity.type
_entity.pdbx_description
1 polymer ?
#
loop_
_entity_poly.entity_id
_entity_poly.type
_entity_poly.pdbx_seq_one_letter_code
_entity_poly.pdbx_strand_id
1 'polypeptide(L)'
;VCKAYGNAGDVSDAERLKYVTVLATAAGMDADQFDKFLDKSCGMIGMGSMTFGGMSMSNGLMAIIAMVGAITCRQGNKKWVGGGFFLAGVAAFTAMLTLVMWMVQAGPLGEKDDTSLKTAFFLMIIAMLHYPLAVFMFWKHLQLSSEKQGGSFA
;
A
#
# COMPACT_ATOMS: atom_id res chain seq x y z
N VAL A 1 -0.40 -4.83 19.42
CA VAL A 1 0.94 -5.42 19.25
C VAL A 1 2.02 -4.38 19.53
N CYS A 2 2.25 -3.36 18.68
CA CYS A 2 3.33 -2.38 18.91
C CYS A 2 3.32 -1.64 20.25
N LYS A 3 2.14 -1.25 20.75
CA LYS A 3 2.01 -0.64 22.07
C LYS A 3 2.39 -1.59 23.21
N ALA A 4 2.04 -2.87 23.10
CA ALA A 4 2.38 -3.88 24.09
C ALA A 4 3.86 -4.29 24.01
N TYR A 5 4.43 -4.33 22.79
CA TYR A 5 5.85 -4.53 22.55
C TYR A 5 6.70 -3.40 23.17
N GLY A 6 6.31 -2.13 22.93
CA GLY A 6 6.96 -0.96 23.54
C GLY A 6 6.87 -0.97 25.07
N ASN A 7 5.67 -1.19 25.61
CA ASN A 7 5.48 -1.30 27.06
C ASN A 7 6.31 -2.43 27.70
N ALA A 8 6.47 -3.56 27.02
CA ALA A 8 7.31 -4.66 27.52
C ALA A 8 8.82 -4.30 27.48
N GLY A 9 9.24 -3.54 26.47
CA GLY A 9 10.60 -2.98 26.39
C GLY A 9 10.90 -1.92 27.46
N ASP A 10 9.91 -1.12 27.85
CA ASP A 10 10.05 -0.11 28.91
C ASP A 10 10.25 -0.73 30.30
N VAL A 11 9.82 -1.99 30.51
CA VAL A 11 10.01 -2.71 31.78
C VAL A 11 11.35 -3.43 31.82
N SER A 12 11.68 -4.23 30.81
CA SER A 12 13.01 -4.83 30.63
C SER A 12 13.14 -5.54 29.27
N ASP A 13 14.37 -5.67 28.76
CA ASP A 13 14.64 -6.48 27.56
C ASP A 13 14.17 -7.94 27.72
N ALA A 14 14.20 -8.48 28.95
CA ALA A 14 13.73 -9.83 29.25
C ALA A 14 12.19 -9.96 29.15
N GLU A 15 11.42 -8.93 29.51
CA GLU A 15 9.97 -8.91 29.33
C GLU A 15 9.58 -8.75 27.85
N ARG A 16 10.29 -7.89 27.12
CA ARG A 16 10.13 -7.76 25.67
C ARG A 16 10.36 -9.11 24.98
N LEU A 17 11.46 -9.79 25.31
CA LEU A 17 11.82 -11.07 24.70
C LEU A 17 10.80 -12.17 25.04
N LYS A 18 10.21 -12.18 26.25
CA LYS A 18 9.11 -13.09 26.59
C LYS A 18 7.84 -12.80 25.77
N TYR A 19 7.45 -11.54 25.63
CA TYR A 19 6.29 -11.13 24.82
C TYR A 19 6.47 -11.54 23.35
N VAL A 20 7.65 -11.28 22.79
CA VAL A 20 8.03 -11.67 21.43
C VAL A 20 8.05 -13.18 21.28
N THR A 21 8.61 -13.93 22.24
CA THR A 21 8.70 -15.40 22.19
C THR A 21 7.31 -16.03 22.13
N VAL A 22 6.35 -15.51 22.90
CA VAL A 22 4.95 -15.99 22.85
C VAL A 22 4.33 -15.75 21.48
N LEU A 23 4.53 -14.56 20.91
CA LEU A 23 4.03 -14.23 19.57
C LEU A 23 4.72 -15.04 18.47
N ALA A 24 6.04 -15.21 18.56
CA ALA A 24 6.83 -15.99 17.63
C ALA A 24 6.43 -17.47 17.67
N THR A 25 6.21 -18.03 18.88
CA THR A 25 5.70 -19.39 19.05
C THR A 25 4.30 -19.55 18.45
N ALA A 26 3.40 -18.57 18.65
CA ALA A 26 2.07 -18.58 18.05
C ALA A 26 2.10 -18.43 16.52
N ALA A 27 3.08 -17.72 15.99
CA ALA A 27 3.31 -17.53 14.55
C ALA A 27 4.16 -18.65 13.91
N GLY A 28 4.72 -19.58 14.70
CA GLY A 28 5.64 -20.62 14.22
C GLY A 28 7.01 -20.10 13.79
N MET A 29 7.41 -18.92 14.26
CA MET A 29 8.62 -18.21 13.85
C MET A 29 9.70 -18.23 14.94
N ASP A 30 10.94 -17.94 14.53
CA ASP A 30 12.06 -17.74 15.46
C ASP A 30 11.91 -16.42 16.25
N ALA A 31 12.13 -16.46 17.56
CA ALA A 31 11.89 -15.33 18.45
C ALA A 31 12.83 -14.14 18.16
N ASP A 32 14.09 -14.38 17.77
CA ASP A 32 15.04 -13.30 17.49
C ASP A 32 14.75 -12.63 16.13
N GLN A 33 14.31 -13.42 15.15
CA GLN A 33 13.84 -12.90 13.86
C GLN A 33 12.55 -12.08 14.03
N PHE A 34 11.64 -12.55 14.88
CA PHE A 34 10.38 -11.88 15.17
C PHE A 34 10.58 -10.60 16.00
N ASP A 35 11.57 -10.55 16.90
CA ASP A 35 11.94 -9.30 17.62
C ASP A 35 12.42 -8.24 16.63
N LYS A 36 13.35 -8.58 15.73
CA LYS A 36 13.85 -7.66 14.69
C LYS A 36 12.77 -7.17 13.75
N PHE A 37 11.78 -8.01 13.47
CA PHE A 37 10.61 -7.62 12.71
C PHE A 37 9.74 -6.62 13.45
N LEU A 38 9.43 -6.88 14.72
CA LEU A 38 8.63 -5.99 15.54
C LEU A 38 9.34 -4.66 15.78
N ASP A 39 10.66 -4.66 15.98
CA ASP A 39 11.45 -3.44 16.10
C ASP A 39 11.32 -2.55 14.84
N LYS A 40 11.48 -3.13 13.64
CA LYS A 40 11.31 -2.40 12.38
C LYS A 40 9.85 -2.00 12.08
N SER A 41 8.89 -2.86 12.42
CA SER A 41 7.46 -2.66 12.13
C SER A 41 6.77 -1.75 13.15
N CYS A 42 7.31 -1.62 14.36
CA CYS A 42 6.82 -0.73 15.39
C CYS A 42 7.64 0.55 15.52
N GLY A 43 8.83 0.59 14.90
CA GLY A 43 9.64 1.79 14.74
C GLY A 43 9.20 2.67 13.56
N MET A 44 10.12 3.57 13.15
CA MET A 44 9.85 4.57 12.10
C MET A 44 9.46 3.96 10.74
N ILE A 45 10.00 2.79 10.38
CA ILE A 45 9.76 2.18 9.07
C ILE A 45 8.31 1.67 8.97
N GLY A 46 7.82 0.99 10.01
CA GLY A 46 6.42 0.55 10.06
C GLY A 46 5.41 1.69 10.13
N MET A 47 5.70 2.74 10.90
CA MET A 47 4.88 3.95 10.93
C MET A 47 4.82 4.65 9.57
N GLY A 48 5.96 4.68 8.86
CA GLY A 48 6.06 5.16 7.48
C GLY A 48 5.18 4.34 6.54
N SER A 49 5.35 3.02 6.50
CA SER A 49 4.51 2.13 5.67
C SER A 49 3.02 2.29 5.92
N MET A 50 2.60 2.40 7.17
CA MET A 50 1.19 2.57 7.53
C MET A 50 0.65 3.91 7.01
N THR A 51 1.45 4.98 7.12
CA THR A 51 1.09 6.32 6.66
C THR A 51 1.01 6.39 5.14
N PHE A 52 2.03 5.90 4.43
CA PHE A 52 2.05 5.87 2.97
C PHE A 52 0.99 4.93 2.40
N GLY A 53 0.76 3.79 3.04
CA GLY A 53 -0.33 2.87 2.67
C GLY A 53 -1.70 3.51 2.83
N GLY A 54 -1.92 4.23 3.94
CA GLY A 54 -3.15 4.98 4.18
C GLY A 54 -3.39 6.10 3.17
N MET A 55 -2.34 6.87 2.84
CA MET A 55 -2.41 7.91 1.80
C MET A 55 -2.67 7.32 0.41
N SER A 56 -2.07 6.18 0.07
CA SER A 56 -2.34 5.50 -1.19
C SER A 56 -3.80 5.08 -1.32
N MET A 57 -4.36 4.49 -0.26
CA MET A 57 -5.76 4.06 -0.26
C MET A 57 -6.73 5.22 -0.37
N SER A 58 -6.54 6.29 0.41
CA SER A 58 -7.44 7.45 0.40
C SER A 58 -7.37 8.22 -0.92
N ASN A 59 -6.16 8.47 -1.44
CA ASN A 59 -5.97 9.11 -2.74
C ASN A 59 -6.50 8.26 -3.89
N GLY A 60 -6.33 6.93 -3.82
CA GLY A 60 -6.89 6.00 -4.80
C GLY A 60 -8.42 6.02 -4.83
N LEU A 61 -9.06 6.00 -3.66
CA LEU A 61 -10.53 6.11 -3.56
C LEU A 61 -11.04 7.45 -4.11
N MET A 62 -10.38 8.56 -3.76
CA MET A 62 -10.74 9.88 -4.26
C MET A 62 -10.52 10.00 -5.77
N ALA A 63 -9.50 9.34 -6.33
CA ALA A 63 -9.30 9.25 -7.77
C ALA A 63 -10.46 8.53 -8.46
N ILE A 64 -10.93 7.40 -7.92
CA ILE A 64 -12.10 6.67 -8.46
C ILE A 64 -13.35 7.55 -8.43
N ILE A 65 -13.62 8.22 -7.30
CA ILE A 65 -14.78 9.12 -7.17
C ILE A 65 -14.70 10.28 -8.18
N ALA A 66 -13.51 10.88 -8.36
CA ALA A 66 -13.31 11.95 -9.33
C ALA A 66 -13.51 11.46 -10.77
N MET A 67 -13.02 10.27 -11.09
CA MET A 67 -13.16 9.63 -12.41
C MET A 67 -14.62 9.25 -12.71
N VAL A 68 -15.31 8.62 -11.76
CA VAL A 68 -16.74 8.27 -11.89
C VAL A 68 -17.57 9.55 -12.02
N GLY A 69 -17.35 10.55 -11.17
CA GLY A 69 -18.05 11.83 -11.24
C GLY A 69 -17.82 12.57 -12.57
N ALA A 70 -16.63 12.43 -13.17
CA ALA A 70 -16.32 12.97 -14.49
C ALA A 70 -17.05 12.25 -15.63
N ILE A 71 -17.48 10.99 -15.44
CA ILE A 71 -18.25 10.22 -16.44
C ILE A 71 -19.75 10.43 -16.23
N THR A 72 -20.24 10.35 -14.99
CA THR A 72 -21.69 10.30 -14.69
C THR A 72 -22.33 11.67 -14.47
N CYS A 73 -21.66 12.59 -13.78
CA CYS A 73 -22.28 13.85 -13.33
C CYS A 73 -21.77 15.10 -14.06
N ARG A 74 -20.50 15.11 -14.51
CA ARG A 74 -19.89 16.22 -15.26
C ARG A 74 -19.04 15.71 -16.41
N GLN A 75 -19.73 15.11 -17.40
CA GLN A 75 -19.15 14.46 -18.57
C GLN A 75 -18.01 15.28 -19.18
N GLY A 76 -16.77 14.80 -19.03
CA GLY A 76 -15.58 15.35 -19.68
C GLY A 76 -15.04 16.68 -19.10
N ASN A 77 -15.43 17.10 -17.89
CA ASN A 77 -14.84 18.29 -17.29
C ASN A 77 -13.34 18.07 -17.01
N LYS A 78 -12.47 18.77 -17.76
CA LYS A 78 -11.00 18.67 -17.70
C LYS A 78 -10.43 18.80 -16.27
N LYS A 79 -11.08 19.56 -15.38
CA LYS A 79 -10.63 19.71 -13.99
C LYS A 79 -10.82 18.44 -13.15
N TRP A 80 -11.94 17.72 -13.34
CA TRP A 80 -12.24 16.48 -12.61
C TRP A 80 -11.40 15.32 -13.13
N VAL A 81 -11.22 15.26 -14.46
CA VAL A 81 -10.33 14.30 -15.11
C VAL A 81 -8.89 14.52 -14.67
N GLY A 82 -8.36 15.75 -14.77
CA GLY A 82 -6.99 16.07 -14.35
C GLY A 82 -6.74 15.84 -12.87
N GLY A 83 -7.70 16.17 -12.01
CA GLY A 83 -7.63 15.88 -10.57
C GLY A 83 -7.59 14.39 -10.27
N GLY A 84 -8.41 13.58 -10.96
CA GLY A 84 -8.40 12.12 -10.83
C GLY A 84 -7.06 11.49 -11.24
N PHE A 85 -6.46 11.95 -12.34
CA PHE A 85 -5.11 11.48 -12.76
C PHE A 85 -4.03 11.86 -11.76
N PHE A 86 -4.05 13.09 -11.25
CA PHE A 86 -3.07 13.54 -10.27
C PHE A 86 -3.15 12.71 -8.97
N LEU A 87 -4.37 12.49 -8.46
CA LEU A 87 -4.59 11.67 -7.27
C LEU A 87 -4.19 10.20 -7.49
N ALA A 88 -4.48 9.63 -8.67
CA ALA A 88 -4.04 8.28 -9.01
C ALA A 88 -2.50 8.17 -9.11
N GLY A 89 -1.83 9.19 -9.65
CA GLY A 89 -0.37 9.26 -9.71
C GLY A 89 0.27 9.32 -8.32
N VAL A 90 -0.25 10.18 -7.44
CA VAL A 90 0.20 10.27 -6.04
C VAL A 90 -0.04 8.94 -5.32
N ALA A 91 -1.21 8.32 -5.51
CA ALA A 91 -1.51 7.02 -4.94
C ALA A 91 -0.49 5.96 -5.37
N ALA A 92 -0.21 5.85 -6.67
CA ALA A 92 0.78 4.91 -7.20
C ALA A 92 2.18 5.13 -6.60
N PHE A 93 2.62 6.39 -6.48
CA PHE A 93 3.92 6.70 -5.87
C PHE A 93 3.96 6.33 -4.37
N THR A 94 2.92 6.63 -3.61
CA THR A 94 2.85 6.25 -2.19
C THR A 94 2.76 4.73 -2.00
N ALA A 95 2.11 4.00 -2.91
CA ALA A 95 2.09 2.53 -2.92
C ALA A 95 3.50 1.95 -3.14
N MET A 96 4.28 2.52 -4.07
CA MET A 96 5.67 2.14 -4.30
C MET A 96 6.52 2.30 -3.03
N LEU A 97 6.41 3.45 -2.36
CA LEU A 97 7.14 3.71 -1.12
C LEU A 97 6.74 2.72 0.00
N THR A 98 5.45 2.42 0.10
CA THR A 98 4.93 1.42 1.05
C THR A 98 5.54 0.05 0.79
N LEU A 99 5.67 -0.37 -0.48
CA LEU A 99 6.30 -1.64 -0.83
C LEU A 99 7.78 -1.69 -0.44
N VAL A 100 8.55 -0.64 -0.76
CA VAL A 100 9.98 -0.58 -0.44
C VAL A 100 10.18 -0.67 1.08
N MET A 101 9.39 0.08 1.85
CA MET A 101 9.44 0.05 3.31
C MET A 101 9.00 -1.31 3.88
N TRP A 102 8.01 -1.97 3.24
CA TRP A 102 7.59 -3.32 3.62
C TRP A 102 8.68 -4.37 3.35
N MET A 103 9.41 -4.29 2.23
CA MET A 103 10.54 -5.20 1.95
C MET A 103 11.64 -5.13 3.01
N VAL A 104 11.92 -3.92 3.51
CA VAL A 104 12.89 -3.72 4.61
C VAL A 104 12.40 -4.28 5.95
N GLN A 105 11.08 -4.30 6.17
CA GLN A 105 10.44 -4.94 7.32
C GLN A 105 10.39 -6.46 7.18
N ALA A 106 10.11 -7.01 6.00
CA ALA A 106 9.95 -8.45 5.75
C ALA A 106 11.28 -9.22 5.68
N GLY A 107 12.40 -8.56 5.33
CA GLY A 107 13.73 -9.15 5.25
C GLY A 107 14.16 -10.06 6.45
N PRO A 108 13.95 -9.67 7.71
CA PRO A 108 14.28 -10.52 8.87
C PRO A 108 13.43 -11.80 9.02
N LEU A 109 12.31 -11.98 8.32
CA LEU A 109 11.44 -13.17 8.41
C LEU A 109 11.83 -14.31 7.45
N GLY A 110 12.80 -14.08 6.57
CA GLY A 110 12.96 -14.86 5.34
C GLY A 110 13.34 -16.33 5.48
N GLU A 111 13.86 -16.81 6.61
CA GLU A 111 14.47 -18.15 6.64
C GLU A 111 13.49 -19.31 6.88
N LYS A 112 12.29 -19.05 7.41
CA LYS A 112 11.28 -20.10 7.70
C LYS A 112 9.92 -19.91 7.01
N ASP A 113 9.62 -18.71 6.50
CA ASP A 113 8.31 -18.34 5.94
C ASP A 113 8.35 -17.93 4.46
N ASP A 114 9.27 -18.52 3.70
CA ASP A 114 9.52 -18.23 2.28
C ASP A 114 8.25 -18.25 1.41
N THR A 115 7.30 -19.14 1.69
CA THR A 115 6.09 -19.30 0.89
C THR A 115 5.08 -18.17 1.14
N SER A 116 4.90 -17.77 2.40
CA SER A 116 4.00 -16.67 2.78
C SER A 116 4.57 -15.33 2.31
N LEU A 117 5.88 -15.13 2.49
CA LEU A 117 6.59 -13.93 2.05
C LEU A 117 6.58 -13.81 0.51
N LYS A 118 6.83 -14.90 -0.23
CA LYS A 118 6.69 -14.92 -1.70
C LYS A 118 5.28 -14.60 -2.14
N THR A 119 4.26 -15.19 -1.52
CA THR A 119 2.86 -14.98 -1.90
C THR A 119 2.43 -13.52 -1.66
N ALA A 120 2.75 -12.97 -0.49
CA ALA A 120 2.48 -11.58 -0.16
C ALA A 120 3.24 -10.62 -1.10
N PHE A 121 4.48 -10.96 -1.46
CA PHE A 121 5.28 -10.20 -2.42
C PHE A 121 4.64 -10.19 -3.83
N PHE A 122 4.22 -11.36 -4.34
CA PHE A 122 3.54 -11.44 -5.63
C PHE A 122 2.21 -10.68 -5.64
N LEU A 123 1.41 -10.79 -4.58
CA LEU A 123 0.16 -10.02 -4.43
C LEU A 123 0.43 -8.51 -4.44
N MET A 124 1.51 -8.07 -3.80
CA MET A 124 1.86 -6.65 -3.76
C MET A 124 2.36 -6.13 -5.12
N ILE A 125 3.11 -6.94 -5.88
CA ILE A 125 3.47 -6.62 -7.27
C ILE A 125 2.22 -6.54 -8.15
N ILE A 126 1.32 -7.52 -8.04
CA ILE A 126 0.06 -7.51 -8.79
C ILE A 126 -0.74 -6.25 -8.45
N ALA A 127 -0.91 -5.92 -7.16
CA ALA A 127 -1.61 -4.72 -6.71
C ALA A 127 -0.94 -3.43 -7.22
N MET A 128 0.40 -3.37 -7.24
CA MET A 128 1.14 -2.26 -7.79
C MET A 128 0.87 -2.09 -9.30
N LEU A 129 0.82 -3.18 -10.07
CA LEU A 129 0.53 -3.16 -11.50
C LEU A 129 -0.93 -2.78 -11.82
N HIS A 130 -1.86 -2.98 -10.87
CA HIS A 130 -3.27 -2.61 -11.06
C HIS A 130 -3.46 -1.09 -11.17
N TYR A 131 -2.70 -0.27 -10.42
CA TYR A 131 -2.84 1.19 -10.49
C TYR A 131 -2.48 1.77 -11.87
N PRO A 132 -1.33 1.44 -12.49
CA PRO A 132 -1.01 1.84 -13.86
C PRO A 132 -2.01 1.32 -14.90
N LEU A 133 -2.46 0.07 -14.77
CA LEU A 133 -3.46 -0.53 -15.67
C LEU A 133 -4.79 0.24 -15.61
N ALA A 134 -5.28 0.55 -14.42
CA ALA A 134 -6.51 1.33 -14.23
C ALA A 134 -6.39 2.74 -14.82
N VAL A 135 -5.25 3.41 -14.58
CA VAL A 135 -4.96 4.74 -15.16
C VAL A 135 -4.88 4.67 -16.69
N PHE A 136 -4.26 3.64 -17.25
CA PHE A 136 -4.16 3.44 -18.69
C PHE A 136 -5.52 3.19 -19.33
N MET A 137 -6.34 2.30 -18.76
CA MET A 137 -7.69 2.03 -19.25
C MET A 137 -8.57 3.29 -19.20
N PHE A 138 -8.47 4.06 -18.11
CA PHE A 138 -9.19 5.32 -17.98
C PHE A 138 -8.72 6.37 -19.00
N TRP A 139 -7.41 6.46 -19.24
CA TRP A 139 -6.86 7.34 -20.28
C TRP A 139 -7.36 6.97 -21.67
N LYS A 140 -7.32 5.68 -22.02
CA LYS A 140 -7.88 5.15 -23.27
C LYS A 140 -9.37 5.46 -23.40
N HIS A 141 -10.14 5.29 -22.33
CA HIS A 141 -11.56 5.61 -22.32
C HIS A 141 -11.83 7.10 -22.61
N LEU A 142 -11.00 8.00 -22.07
CA LEU A 142 -11.10 9.42 -22.36
C LEU A 142 -10.71 9.77 -23.80
N GLN A 143 -9.68 9.15 -24.35
CA GLN A 143 -9.33 9.33 -25.77
C GLN A 143 -10.48 8.90 -26.68
N LEU A 144 -11.04 7.72 -26.45
CA LEU A 144 -12.21 7.21 -27.19
C LEU A 144 -13.45 8.10 -27.01
N SER A 145 -13.68 8.65 -25.82
CA SER A 145 -14.79 9.57 -25.54
C SER A 145 -14.59 10.93 -26.23
N SER A 146 -13.35 11.42 -26.28
CA SER A 146 -12.98 12.66 -26.99
C SER A 146 -13.13 12.50 -28.51
N GLU A 147 -12.78 11.32 -29.05
CA GLU A 147 -12.93 11.01 -30.47
C GLU A 147 -14.40 10.87 -30.87
N LYS A 148 -15.24 10.24 -30.02
CA LYS A 148 -16.70 10.21 -30.19
C LYS A 148 -17.36 11.59 -30.12
N GLN A 149 -16.91 12.49 -29.24
CA GLN A 149 -17.43 13.87 -29.19
C GLN A 149 -16.96 14.73 -30.37
N GLY A 150 -15.78 14.47 -30.93
CA GLY A 150 -15.29 15.15 -32.14
C GLY A 150 -15.97 14.70 -33.44
N GLY A 151 -16.52 13.49 -33.49
CA GLY A 151 -17.25 12.96 -34.66
C GLY A 151 -18.74 13.33 -34.74
N SER A 152 -19.29 14.00 -33.73
CA SER A 152 -20.71 14.43 -33.70
C SER A 152 -20.90 15.92 -34.00
N PHE A 153 -19.86 16.57 -34.53
CA PHE A 153 -19.85 17.97 -34.99
C PHE A 153 -19.23 18.08 -36.40
N ALA A 154 -19.46 17.08 -37.24
CA ALA A 154 -19.19 17.13 -38.67
C ALA A 154 -20.49 16.93 -39.44
#